data_AF-A0A249MRE3-F1
#
_entry.id   AF-A0A249MRE3-F1
#
_cell.length_a   1.000
_cell.length_b   1.000
_cell.length_c   1.000
_cell.angle_alpha   90.00
_cell.angle_beta   90.00
_cell.angle_gamma   90.00
#
_symmetry.space_group_name_H-M   'P 1'
#
loop_
_entity.id
_entity.type
_entity.pdbx_description
1 polymer ?
#
loop_
_entity_poly.entity_id
_entity_poly.type
_entity_poly.pdbx_seq_one_letter_code
_entity_poly.pdbx_strand_id
1 'polypeptide(L)'
;MKIRQNLYIDRELSDALEALAAGARGNKSHLVNDALRDWLARRGTKEVDDLLKVRLDRLSRELDGARRDIDVLLESLSLFVRYQLMVTAPLPEADAAGRAIGRDRFESFVAQVGRQIAAGTRTLTPPELQGGRP
;
A
#
# COMPACT_ATOMS: atom_id res chain seq x y z
N MET A 1 30.26 29.39 15.25
CA MET A 1 31.02 29.34 16.52
C MET A 1 31.66 27.96 16.63
N LYS A 2 32.95 27.84 16.94
CA LYS A 2 33.64 26.54 17.12
C LYS A 2 33.93 26.33 18.61
N ILE A 3 33.60 25.16 19.14
CA ILE A 3 33.81 24.79 20.55
C ILE A 3 35.00 23.84 20.61
N ARG A 4 36.00 24.13 21.46
CA ARG A 4 37.15 23.23 21.65
C ARG A 4 36.73 22.06 22.52
N GLN A 5 36.92 20.85 22.01
CA GLN A 5 36.72 19.59 22.72
C GLN A 5 38.08 18.91 22.85
N ASN A 6 38.46 18.50 24.06
CA ASN A 6 39.66 17.70 24.30
C ASN A 6 39.22 16.23 24.42
N LEU A 7 39.47 15.45 23.38
CA LEU A 7 39.10 14.04 23.29
C LEU A 7 40.36 13.21 23.15
N TYR A 8 40.38 12.05 23.81
CA TYR A 8 41.40 11.05 23.58
C TYR A 8 40.97 10.18 22.40
N ILE A 9 41.90 9.92 21.49
CA ILE A 9 41.73 8.98 20.37
C ILE A 9 42.86 7.97 20.41
N ASP A 10 42.57 6.76 19.95
CA ASP A 10 43.57 5.70 19.89
C ASP A 10 44.72 6.08 18.95
N ARG A 11 45.91 5.55 19.23
CA ARG A 11 47.12 5.85 18.44
C ARG A 11 46.93 5.56 16.96
N GLU A 12 46.37 4.39 16.64
CA GLU A 12 46.09 3.98 15.26
C GLU A 12 45.15 4.97 14.53
N LEU A 13 44.14 5.48 15.23
CA LEU A 13 43.20 6.47 14.68
C LEU A 13 43.86 7.84 14.50
N SER A 14 44.75 8.23 15.42
CA SER A 14 45.54 9.46 15.29
C SER A 14 46.45 9.42 14.06
N ASP A 15 47.14 8.29 13.86
CA ASP A 15 48.05 8.10 12.72
C ASP A 15 47.28 8.11 11.40
N ALA A 16 46.12 7.43 11.34
CA ALA A 16 45.24 7.45 10.18
C ALA A 16 44.71 8.85 9.87
N LEU A 17 44.31 9.61 10.90
CA LEU A 17 43.83 10.99 10.75
C LEU A 17 44.94 11.92 10.24
N GLU A 18 46.17 11.71 10.70
CA GLU A 18 47.34 12.46 10.25
C GLU A 18 47.68 12.18 8.79
N ALA A 19 47.65 10.91 8.38
CA ALA A 19 47.82 10.52 6.99
C ALA A 19 46.74 11.16 6.07
N LEU A 20 45.48 11.17 6.51
CA LEU A 20 44.38 11.77 5.76
C LEU A 20 44.49 13.30 5.67
N ALA A 21 44.93 13.96 6.74
CA ALA A 21 45.12 15.42 6.75
C ALA A 21 46.30 15.85 5.85
N ALA A 22 47.33 15.01 5.71
CA ALA A 22 48.45 15.27 4.81
C ALA A 22 48.03 15.27 3.31
N GLY A 23 46.95 14.56 2.96
CA GLY A 23 46.49 14.34 1.59
C GLY A 23 45.61 15.43 0.96
N ALA A 24 45.73 16.70 1.38
CA ALA A 24 45.01 17.87 0.84
C ALA A 24 43.53 18.09 1.26
N ARG A 25 42.96 17.30 2.18
CA ARG A 25 41.56 17.45 2.64
C ARG A 25 41.34 18.42 3.80
N GLY A 26 42.28 19.31 4.08
CA GLY A 26 42.19 20.31 5.15
C GLY A 26 42.74 19.84 6.50
N ASN A 27 42.56 20.63 7.56
CA ASN A 27 43.12 20.34 8.88
C ASN A 27 42.36 19.20 9.60
N LYS A 28 43.03 18.54 10.57
CA LYS A 28 42.47 17.41 11.36
C LYS A 28 41.08 17.74 11.94
N SER A 29 40.89 18.97 12.43
CA SER A 29 39.59 19.40 12.96
C SER A 29 38.49 19.48 11.91
N HIS A 30 38.77 19.89 10.69
CA HIS A 30 37.80 19.91 9.59
C HIS A 30 37.34 18.50 9.26
N LEU A 31 38.31 17.58 9.09
CA LEU A 31 38.03 16.20 8.73
C LEU A 31 37.21 15.47 9.81
N VAL A 32 37.53 15.69 11.09
CA VAL A 32 36.74 15.14 12.21
C VAL A 32 35.32 15.72 12.25
N ASN A 33 35.17 17.03 12.01
CA ASN A 33 33.84 17.65 12.00
C ASN A 33 32.96 17.12 10.85
N ASP A 34 33.52 16.93 9.65
CA ASP A 34 32.80 16.37 8.51
C ASP A 34 32.42 14.92 8.76
N ALA A 35 33.37 14.09 9.22
CA ALA A 35 33.11 12.70 9.54
C ALA A 35 32.03 12.55 10.63
N LEU A 36 32.07 13.39 11.67
CA LEU A 36 31.08 13.38 12.74
C LEU A 36 29.71 13.86 12.25
N ARG A 37 29.66 14.89 11.40
CA ARG A 37 28.42 15.36 10.76
C ARG A 37 27.79 14.25 9.93
N ASP A 38 28.58 13.60 9.08
CA ASP A 38 28.11 12.51 8.23
C ASP A 38 27.67 11.29 9.03
N TRP A 39 28.37 10.98 10.13
CA TRP A 39 27.97 9.89 11.03
C TRP A 39 26.65 10.20 11.75
N LEU A 40 26.50 11.41 12.31
CA LEU A 40 25.27 11.83 13.00
C LEU A 40 24.09 11.88 12.02
N ALA A 41 24.29 12.40 10.81
CA ALA A 41 23.27 12.42 9.76
C ALA A 41 22.84 11.00 9.39
N ARG A 42 23.80 10.11 9.09
CA ARG A 42 23.51 8.70 8.76
C ARG A 42 22.81 7.98 9.89
N ARG A 43 23.19 8.22 11.15
CA ARG A 43 22.53 7.62 12.30
C ARG A 43 21.07 8.06 12.42
N GLY A 44 20.80 9.36 12.28
CA GLY A 44 19.45 9.89 12.30
C GLY A 44 18.58 9.33 11.16
N THR A 45 19.12 9.27 9.94
CA THR A 45 18.42 8.66 8.80
C THR A 45 18.18 7.18 9.00
N LYS A 46 19.17 6.42 9.51
CA LYS A 46 19.03 4.98 9.75
C LYS A 46 17.93 4.66 10.76
N GLU A 47 17.85 5.40 11.87
CA GLU A 47 16.79 5.18 12.87
C GLU A 47 15.40 5.46 12.28
N VAL A 48 15.25 6.48 11.42
CA VAL A 48 14.01 6.77 10.71
C VAL A 48 13.68 5.69 9.68
N ASP A 49 14.66 5.27 8.88
CA ASP A 49 14.50 4.25 7.84
C ASP A 49 14.10 2.89 8.45
N ASP A 50 14.73 2.50 9.56
CA ASP A 50 14.42 1.26 10.28
C ASP A 50 12.97 1.28 10.81
N LEU A 51 12.53 2.40 11.39
CA LEU A 51 11.14 2.57 11.84
C LEU A 51 10.15 2.59 10.67
N LEU A 52 10.50 3.26 9.58
CA LEU A 52 9.65 3.40 8.40
C LEU A 52 9.49 2.05 7.69
N LYS A 53 10.56 1.25 7.59
CA LYS A 53 10.53 -0.11 7.07
C LYS A 53 9.55 -1.00 7.83
N VAL A 54 9.63 -1.01 9.17
CA VAL A 54 8.69 -1.79 10.01
C VAL A 54 7.24 -1.37 9.79
N ARG A 55 6.99 -0.05 9.66
CA ARG A 55 5.64 0.46 9.38
C ARG A 55 5.15 0.07 7.99
N LEU A 56 5.99 0.17 6.97
CA LEU A 56 5.66 -0.27 5.61
C LEU A 56 5.38 -1.78 5.56
N ASP A 57 6.18 -2.59 6.23
CA ASP A 57 5.97 -4.04 6.31
C ASP A 57 4.64 -4.39 7.00
N ARG A 58 4.23 -3.58 7.99
CA ARG A 58 2.92 -3.73 8.63
C ARG A 58 1.79 -3.32 7.68
N LEU A 59 1.90 -2.18 7.01
CA LEU A 59 0.90 -1.72 6.04
C LEU A 59 0.74 -2.70 4.88
N SER A 60 1.83 -3.27 4.38
CA SER A 60 1.77 -4.30 3.34
C SER A 60 0.98 -5.53 3.81
N ARG A 61 1.21 -5.99 5.04
CA ARG A 61 0.46 -7.12 5.61
C ARG A 61 -1.02 -6.81 5.84
N GLU A 62 -1.33 -5.59 6.28
CA GLU A 62 -2.72 -5.13 6.43
C GLU A 62 -3.42 -5.04 5.07
N LEU A 63 -2.73 -4.56 4.03
CA LEU A 63 -3.24 -4.54 2.65
C LEU A 63 -3.47 -5.94 2.08
N ASP A 64 -2.54 -6.88 2.32
CA ASP A 64 -2.70 -8.28 1.91
C ASP A 64 -3.86 -8.97 2.65
N GLY A 65 -4.09 -8.59 3.92
CA GLY A 65 -5.29 -8.96 4.66
C GLY A 65 -6.56 -8.41 4.02
N ALA A 66 -6.62 -7.10 3.82
CA ALA A 66 -7.77 -6.42 3.23
C ALA A 66 -8.10 -6.96 1.83
N ARG A 67 -7.09 -7.29 1.01
CA ARG A 67 -7.30 -7.88 -0.31
C ARG A 67 -7.96 -9.25 -0.23
N ARG A 68 -7.51 -10.11 0.70
CA ARG A 68 -8.16 -11.41 0.95
C ARG A 68 -9.60 -11.22 1.44
N ASP A 69 -9.83 -10.27 2.35
CA ASP A 69 -11.18 -9.97 2.84
C ASP A 69 -12.09 -9.47 1.71
N ILE A 70 -11.57 -8.62 0.82
CA ILE A 70 -12.28 -8.16 -0.39
C ILE A 70 -12.63 -9.33 -1.30
N ASP A 71 -11.70 -10.27 -1.55
CA ASP A 71 -11.95 -11.44 -2.39
C ASP A 71 -13.07 -12.31 -1.78
N VAL A 72 -13.04 -12.54 -0.46
CA VAL A 72 -14.09 -13.28 0.27
C VAL A 72 -15.44 -12.56 0.20
N LEU A 73 -15.44 -11.23 0.37
CA LEU A 73 -16.66 -10.42 0.24
C LEU A 73 -17.22 -10.47 -1.18
N LEU A 74 -16.37 -10.43 -2.20
CA LEU A 74 -16.79 -10.51 -3.60
C LEU A 74 -17.40 -11.87 -3.92
N GLU A 75 -16.78 -12.96 -3.44
CA GLU A 75 -17.32 -14.32 -3.60
C GLU A 75 -18.67 -14.46 -2.89
N SER A 76 -18.75 -13.98 -1.64
CA SER A 76 -19.96 -14.01 -0.83
C SER A 76 -21.09 -13.19 -1.46
N LEU A 77 -20.78 -11.99 -1.97
CA LEU A 77 -21.74 -11.14 -2.67
C LEU A 77 -22.22 -11.81 -3.96
N SER A 78 -21.32 -12.44 -4.71
CA SER A 78 -21.66 -13.16 -5.93
C SER A 78 -22.62 -14.32 -5.63
N LEU A 79 -22.35 -15.09 -4.57
CA LEU A 79 -23.24 -16.14 -4.10
C LEU A 79 -24.60 -15.60 -3.64
N PHE A 80 -24.60 -14.48 -2.89
CA PHE A 80 -25.81 -13.82 -2.43
C PHE A 80 -26.68 -13.34 -3.60
N VAL A 81 -26.09 -12.63 -4.58
CA VAL A 81 -26.80 -12.16 -5.78
C VAL A 81 -27.34 -13.35 -6.56
N ARG A 82 -26.55 -14.41 -6.74
CA ARG A 82 -27.01 -15.64 -7.41
C ARG A 82 -28.17 -16.29 -6.67
N TYR A 83 -28.08 -16.44 -5.35
CA TYR A 83 -29.16 -16.96 -4.51
C TYR A 83 -30.42 -16.12 -4.66
N GLN A 84 -30.30 -14.80 -4.54
CA GLN A 84 -31.42 -13.88 -4.68
C GLN A 84 -32.05 -14.00 -6.07
N LEU A 85 -31.27 -14.02 -7.15
CA LEU A 85 -31.81 -14.16 -8.51
C LEU A 85 -32.46 -15.54 -8.77
N MET A 86 -32.07 -16.58 -8.03
CA MET A 86 -32.69 -17.91 -8.12
C MET A 86 -33.92 -18.07 -7.21
N VAL A 87 -33.98 -17.38 -6.06
CA VAL A 87 -35.01 -17.57 -5.03
C VAL A 87 -36.08 -16.48 -5.06
N THR A 88 -35.80 -15.29 -5.61
CA THR A 88 -36.77 -14.18 -5.71
C THR A 88 -37.70 -14.31 -6.91
N ALA A 89 -38.28 -15.50 -7.10
CA ALA A 89 -39.45 -15.68 -7.96
C ALA A 89 -40.65 -16.01 -7.07
N PRO A 90 -41.76 -15.26 -7.13
CA PRO A 90 -42.97 -15.60 -6.41
C PRO A 90 -43.70 -16.71 -7.18
N LEU A 91 -43.22 -17.95 -7.07
CA LEU A 91 -43.95 -19.12 -7.54
C LEU A 91 -43.86 -20.25 -6.50
N PRO A 92 -44.97 -20.94 -6.24
CA PRO A 92 -44.99 -22.09 -5.34
C PRO A 92 -44.17 -23.19 -6.01
N GLU A 93 -43.02 -23.48 -5.43
CA GLU A 93 -41.97 -24.38 -5.96
C GLU A 93 -41.22 -23.81 -7.17
N ALA A 94 -39.95 -23.44 -6.97
CA ALA A 94 -39.07 -23.05 -8.04
C ALA A 94 -38.86 -24.24 -8.99
N ASP A 95 -39.63 -24.32 -10.06
CA ASP A 95 -39.45 -25.33 -11.09
C ASP A 95 -38.11 -25.12 -11.84
N ALA A 96 -37.59 -26.15 -12.50
CA ALA A 96 -36.29 -26.13 -13.18
C ALA A 96 -36.12 -24.94 -14.14
N ALA A 97 -37.22 -24.49 -14.76
CA ALA A 97 -37.26 -23.30 -15.62
C ALA A 97 -36.93 -22.00 -14.86
N GLY A 98 -37.45 -21.83 -13.63
CA GLY A 98 -37.17 -20.65 -12.79
C GLY A 98 -35.69 -20.57 -12.37
N ARG A 99 -35.09 -21.72 -12.03
CA ARG A 99 -33.65 -21.81 -11.73
C ARG A 99 -32.78 -21.49 -12.95
N ALA A 100 -33.19 -21.91 -14.14
CA ALA A 100 -32.49 -21.59 -15.38
C ALA A 100 -32.49 -20.08 -15.65
N ILE A 101 -33.65 -19.42 -15.54
CA ILE A 101 -33.76 -17.97 -15.72
C ILE A 101 -32.90 -17.20 -14.69
N GLY A 102 -32.89 -17.65 -13.43
CA GLY A 102 -32.05 -17.06 -12.38
C GLY A 102 -30.56 -17.15 -12.69
N ARG A 103 -30.10 -18.29 -13.24
CA ARG A 103 -28.71 -18.48 -13.68
C ARG A 103 -28.36 -17.55 -14.84
N ASP A 104 -29.22 -17.47 -15.87
CA ASP A 104 -28.97 -16.63 -17.05
C ASP A 104 -28.90 -15.13 -16.68
N ARG A 105 -29.74 -14.70 -15.73
CA ARG A 105 -29.69 -13.35 -15.15
C ARG A 105 -28.39 -13.09 -14.40
N PHE A 106 -27.91 -14.07 -13.62
CA PHE A 106 -26.65 -13.96 -12.89
C PHE A 106 -25.46 -13.86 -13.84
N GLU A 107 -25.37 -14.69 -14.88
CA GLU A 107 -24.31 -14.62 -15.89
C GLU A 107 -24.30 -13.27 -16.61
N SER A 108 -25.48 -12.76 -16.97
CA SER A 108 -25.63 -11.42 -17.58
C SER A 108 -25.12 -10.30 -16.67
N PHE A 109 -25.44 -10.39 -15.37
CA PHE A 109 -24.96 -9.46 -14.35
C PHE A 109 -23.43 -9.51 -14.22
N VAL A 110 -22.84 -10.70 -14.10
CA VAL A 110 -21.38 -10.89 -14.02
C VAL A 110 -20.68 -10.29 -15.24
N ALA A 111 -21.21 -10.53 -16.44
CA ALA A 111 -20.66 -9.98 -17.67
C ALA A 111 -20.73 -8.43 -17.71
N GLN A 112 -21.82 -7.83 -17.22
CA GLN A 112 -21.95 -6.37 -17.12
C GLN A 112 -20.98 -5.76 -16.12
N VAL A 113 -20.82 -6.39 -14.95
CA VAL A 113 -19.84 -5.97 -13.94
C VAL A 113 -18.42 -6.05 -14.51
N GLY A 114 -18.07 -7.16 -15.18
CA GLY A 114 -16.77 -7.33 -15.82
C GLY A 114 -16.47 -6.24 -16.85
N ARG A 115 -17.45 -5.87 -17.69
CA ARG A 115 -17.32 -4.76 -18.64
C ARG A 115 -17.09 -3.42 -17.93
N GLN A 116 -17.79 -3.13 -16.84
CA GLN A 116 -17.61 -1.87 -16.10
C GLN A 116 -16.26 -1.78 -15.39
N ILE A 117 -15.79 -2.89 -14.80
CA ILE A 117 -14.45 -2.95 -14.19
C ILE A 117 -13.38 -2.68 -15.25
N ALA A 118 -13.46 -3.33 -16.41
CA ALA A 118 -12.52 -3.11 -17.52
C ALA A 118 -12.56 -1.67 -18.06
N ALA A 119 -13.72 -1.02 -18.00
CA ALA A 119 -13.90 0.38 -18.39
C ALA A 119 -13.46 1.39 -17.31
N GLY A 120 -13.06 0.94 -16.11
CA GLY A 120 -12.57 1.81 -15.03
C GLY A 120 -13.58 2.83 -14.48
N THR A 121 -14.88 2.66 -14.77
CA THR A 121 -15.92 3.60 -14.37
C THR A 121 -16.47 3.23 -12.99
N ARG A 122 -16.42 4.14 -12.00
CA ARG A 122 -17.03 3.93 -10.67
C ARG A 122 -18.54 4.20 -10.76
N THR A 123 -19.35 3.19 -10.43
CA THR A 123 -20.77 3.14 -10.86
C THR A 123 -21.82 3.43 -9.77
N LEU A 124 -21.47 3.81 -8.54
CA LEU A 124 -22.50 4.14 -7.53
C LEU A 124 -23.09 5.56 -7.71
N THR A 125 -23.17 6.04 -8.94
CA THR A 125 -23.98 7.20 -9.29
C THR A 125 -25.15 6.67 -10.11
N PRO A 126 -26.39 6.69 -9.58
CA PRO A 126 -27.56 6.31 -10.36
C PRO A 126 -27.61 7.15 -11.64
N PRO A 127 -27.99 6.57 -12.80
CA PRO A 127 -28.29 7.39 -13.96
C PRO A 127 -29.45 8.30 -13.54
N GLU A 128 -29.24 9.62 -13.65
CA GLU A 128 -30.31 10.59 -13.52
C GLU A 128 -31.44 10.13 -14.44
N LEU A 129 -32.57 9.76 -13.83
CA LEU A 129 -33.80 9.53 -14.56
C LEU A 129 -34.16 10.89 -15.16
N GLN A 130 -33.73 11.13 -16.40
CA GLN A 130 -34.31 12.18 -17.23
C GLN A 130 -35.75 11.76 -17.50
N GLY A 131 -36.60 12.16 -16.55
CA GLY A 131 -38.04 12.08 -16.65
C GLY A 131 -38.48 12.77 -17.93
N GLY A 132 -39.08 11.99 -18.82
CA GLY A 132 -39.81 12.53 -19.93
C GLY A 132 -41.09 13.20 -19.44
N ARG A 133 -41.19 14.50 -19.77
CA ARG A 133 -42.37 15.19 -20.33
C ARG A 133 -43.56 15.42 -19.41
N PRO A 134 -44.45 16.40 -19.72
CA PRO A 134 -45.21 16.52 -20.97
C PRO A 134 -44.53 17.31 -22.10
#